data_AF-A0A382DME1-F1
#
_entry.id   AF-A0A382DME1-F1
#
_cell.length_a   1.000
_cell.length_b   1.000
_cell.length_c   1.000
_cell.angle_alpha   90.00
_cell.angle_beta   90.00
_cell.angle_gamma   90.00
#
_symmetry.space_group_name_H-M   'P 1'
#
loop_
_entity.id
_entity.type
_entity.pdbx_description
1 polymer ?
#
loop_
_entity_poly.entity_id
_entity_poly.type
_entity_poly.pdbx_seq_one_letter_code
_entity_poly.pdbx_strand_id
1 'polypeptide(L)'
;MKYVTKALVFFSLTVLMFVLSIEAIKASRDQLRLVNAKSLSKSIQHYYLLNGAYPASTVNNNVSDFLYTEKLLTKAVRDPAYTSATLSMSHYYFMIANIYNKNLLTLSNFDSQEIKGMIKRKLNYYLNLDNNTKITTVDSSNNHRKQDLNNWPDESTPSDITIHEKNNKYGETNTKFDTNGIPLECVIAYKSDNQTNSYEISVYLESRFFKEKMKWDGGNDSSRFEVGNDLRLNTELVVTDAGINVLSENVSIIK
;
A
#
# COMPACT_ATOMS: atom_id res chain seq x y z
N MET A 1 -16.15 -36.99 10.85
CA MET A 1 -16.94 -35.75 10.97
C MET A 1 -16.60 -34.90 12.20
N LYS A 2 -16.66 -35.41 13.44
CA LYS A 2 -16.39 -34.62 14.67
C LYS A 2 -15.07 -33.85 14.67
N TYR A 3 -13.97 -34.42 14.17
CA TYR A 3 -12.66 -33.75 14.08
C TYR A 3 -12.61 -32.66 12.99
N VAL A 4 -13.29 -32.88 11.87
CA VAL A 4 -13.38 -31.90 10.76
C VAL A 4 -14.17 -30.67 11.22
N THR A 5 -15.30 -30.88 11.91
CA THR A 5 -16.09 -29.78 12.47
C THR A 5 -15.30 -28.98 13.51
N LYS A 6 -14.56 -29.67 14.40
CA LYS A 6 -13.67 -29.01 15.37
C LYS A 6 -12.58 -28.18 14.70
N ALA A 7 -11.93 -28.72 13.67
CA ALA A 7 -10.91 -28.01 12.90
C ALA A 7 -11.48 -26.76 12.21
N LEU A 8 -12.68 -26.87 11.63
CA LEU A 8 -13.35 -25.75 10.96
C LEU A 8 -13.72 -24.64 11.96
N VAL A 9 -14.25 -25.00 13.13
CA VAL A 9 -14.55 -24.02 14.20
C VAL A 9 -13.27 -23.34 14.69
N PHE A 10 -12.21 -24.10 14.94
CA PHE A 10 -10.92 -23.55 15.36
C PHE A 10 -10.34 -22.59 14.32
N PHE A 11 -10.37 -22.96 13.04
CA PHE A 11 -9.91 -22.12 11.95
C PHE A 11 -10.74 -20.83 11.83
N SER A 12 -12.07 -20.93 11.89
CA SER A 12 -12.98 -19.79 11.89
C SER A 12 -12.69 -18.81 13.03
N LEU A 13 -12.50 -19.32 14.26
CA LEU A 13 -12.15 -18.51 15.42
C LEU A 13 -10.80 -17.80 15.23
N THR A 14 -9.81 -18.52 14.67
CA THR A 14 -8.47 -17.97 14.41
C THR A 14 -8.53 -16.84 13.38
N VAL A 15 -9.27 -17.04 12.28
CA VAL A 15 -9.48 -16.00 11.25
C VAL A 15 -10.21 -14.80 11.84
N LEU A 16 -11.24 -15.02 12.65
CA LEU A 16 -11.98 -13.95 13.33
C LEU A 16 -11.04 -13.12 14.23
N MET A 17 -10.26 -13.78 15.08
CA MET A 17 -9.31 -13.12 15.98
C MET A 17 -8.22 -12.37 15.21
N PHE A 18 -7.75 -12.93 14.10
CA PHE A 18 -6.81 -12.28 13.21
C PHE A 18 -7.38 -10.97 12.63
N VAL A 19 -8.60 -10.99 12.08
CA VAL A 19 -9.26 -9.79 11.55
C VAL A 19 -9.50 -8.73 12.63
N LEU A 20 -9.95 -9.15 13.82
CA LEU A 20 -10.12 -8.23 14.95
C LEU A 20 -8.80 -7.59 15.39
N SER A 21 -7.70 -8.35 15.39
CA SER A 21 -6.37 -7.84 15.72
C SER A 21 -5.91 -6.78 14.72
N ILE A 22 -6.15 -6.99 13.42
CA ILE A 22 -5.84 -5.99 12.39
C ILE A 22 -6.62 -4.69 12.61
N GLU A 23 -7.91 -4.76 12.91
CA GLU A 23 -8.69 -3.55 13.21
C GLU A 23 -8.25 -2.86 14.50
N ALA A 24 -7.85 -3.62 15.53
CA ALA A 24 -7.29 -3.05 16.75
C ALA A 24 -5.96 -2.32 16.50
N ILE A 25 -5.10 -2.87 15.64
CA ILE A 25 -3.84 -2.23 15.22
C ILE A 25 -4.13 -0.91 14.52
N LYS A 26 -5.04 -0.90 13.53
CA LYS A 26 -5.44 0.33 12.83
C LYS A 26 -5.99 1.37 13.80
N ALA A 27 -6.88 0.96 14.72
CA ALA A 27 -7.47 1.85 15.71
C ALA A 27 -6.41 2.47 16.64
N SER A 28 -5.41 1.68 17.05
CA SER A 28 -4.29 2.17 17.86
C SER A 28 -3.42 3.18 17.11
N ARG A 29 -3.13 2.92 15.82
CA ARG A 29 -2.42 3.87 14.95
C ARG A 29 -3.20 5.17 14.77
N ASP A 30 -4.50 5.08 14.52
CA ASP A 30 -5.37 6.25 14.37
C ASP A 30 -5.42 7.10 15.63
N GLN A 31 -5.51 6.47 16.80
CA GLN A 31 -5.43 7.20 18.07
C GLN A 31 -4.11 7.96 18.19
N LEU A 32 -3.00 7.34 17.80
CA LEU A 32 -1.70 8.01 17.80
C LEU A 32 -1.61 9.11 16.73
N ARG A 33 -2.21 8.95 15.54
CA ARG A 33 -2.32 10.01 14.53
C ARG A 33 -3.05 11.23 15.05
N LEU A 34 -4.17 11.03 15.75
CA LEU A 34 -4.94 12.12 16.36
C LEU A 34 -4.13 12.85 17.45
N VAL A 35 -3.39 12.11 18.28
CA VAL A 35 -2.51 12.69 19.30
C VAL A 35 -1.36 13.47 18.63
N ASN A 36 -0.73 12.88 17.62
CA ASN A 36 0.35 13.48 16.85
C ASN A 36 -0.10 14.77 16.14
N ALA A 37 -1.23 14.77 15.46
CA ALA A 37 -1.81 15.95 14.81
C ALA A 37 -2.09 17.07 15.81
N LYS A 38 -2.68 16.74 16.96
CA LYS A 38 -2.91 17.71 18.05
C LYS A 38 -1.62 18.26 18.64
N SER A 39 -0.62 17.41 18.86
CA SER A 39 0.69 17.84 19.36
C SER A 39 1.37 18.78 18.36
N LEU A 40 1.36 18.41 17.08
CA LEU A 40 1.93 19.20 15.99
C LEU A 40 1.23 20.56 15.88
N SER A 41 -0.10 20.58 15.90
CA SER A 41 -0.92 21.80 15.92
C SER A 41 -0.54 22.74 17.07
N LYS A 42 -0.38 22.20 18.29
CA LYS A 42 0.05 23.01 19.44
C LYS A 42 1.45 23.61 19.25
N SER A 43 2.40 22.84 18.73
CA SER A 43 3.76 23.34 18.46
C SER A 43 3.78 24.39 17.35
N ILE A 44 2.97 24.23 16.31
CA ILE A 44 2.79 25.24 15.24
C ILE A 44 2.20 26.53 15.79
N GLN A 45 1.16 26.44 16.61
CA GLN A 45 0.59 27.63 17.27
C GLN A 45 1.60 28.31 18.19
N HIS A 46 2.39 27.53 18.94
CA HIS A 46 3.44 28.10 19.78
C HIS A 46 4.53 28.79 18.94
N TYR A 47 4.94 28.20 17.82
CA TYR A 47 5.86 28.82 16.88
C TYR A 47 5.32 30.16 16.35
N TYR A 48 4.04 30.22 15.99
CA TYR A 48 3.38 31.45 15.55
C TYR A 48 3.41 32.53 16.64
N LEU A 49 3.16 32.17 17.90
CA LEU A 49 3.22 33.12 19.02
C LEU A 49 4.63 33.70 19.23
N LEU A 50 5.68 32.92 18.92
CA LEU A 50 7.07 33.36 19.06
C LEU A 50 7.55 34.22 17.87
N ASN A 51 7.16 33.85 16.65
CA ASN A 51 7.73 34.42 15.41
C ASN A 51 6.78 35.33 14.63
N GLY A 52 5.49 35.36 14.98
CA GLY A 52 4.46 36.13 14.27
C GLY A 52 4.06 35.53 12.90
N ALA A 53 4.55 34.35 12.54
CA ALA A 53 4.22 33.65 11.30
C ALA A 53 4.22 32.13 11.53
N TYR A 54 3.42 31.39 10.77
CA TYR A 54 3.43 29.93 10.75
C TYR A 54 4.65 29.38 9.98
N PRO A 55 5.16 28.19 10.36
CA PRO A 55 6.23 27.52 9.62
C PRO A 55 5.86 27.36 8.14
N ALA A 56 6.76 27.69 7.23
CA ALA A 56 6.49 27.55 5.81
C ALA A 56 6.29 26.07 5.41
N SER A 57 5.22 25.81 4.67
CA SER A 57 4.90 24.50 4.09
C SER A 57 5.46 24.43 2.66
N THR A 58 6.32 23.46 2.41
CA THR A 58 6.82 23.15 1.06
C THR A 58 7.04 21.65 0.91
N VAL A 59 6.98 21.14 -0.32
CA VAL A 59 7.14 19.72 -0.63
C VAL A 59 8.47 19.15 -0.09
N ASN A 60 9.51 19.99 -0.03
CA ASN A 60 10.86 19.60 0.39
C ASN A 60 11.13 19.86 1.88
N ASN A 61 10.24 20.58 2.59
CA ASN A 61 10.48 20.94 3.98
C ASN A 61 9.56 20.13 4.90
N ASN A 62 10.17 19.32 5.77
CA ASN A 62 9.45 18.58 6.78
C ASN A 62 9.27 19.46 8.02
N VAL A 63 8.09 20.05 8.16
CA VAL A 63 7.75 20.95 9.27
C VAL A 63 7.87 20.27 10.63
N SER A 64 7.68 18.95 10.69
CA SER A 64 7.89 18.19 11.92
C SER A 64 9.35 18.17 12.37
N ASP A 65 10.29 18.00 11.44
CA ASP A 65 11.74 18.01 11.72
C ASP A 65 12.23 19.41 12.07
N PHE A 66 11.70 20.40 11.38
CA PHE A 66 11.96 21.81 11.68
C PHE A 66 11.55 22.14 13.12
N LEU A 67 10.29 21.85 13.50
CA LEU A 67 9.79 22.14 14.85
C LEU A 67 10.49 21.32 15.94
N TYR A 68 10.98 20.13 15.61
CA TYR A 68 11.83 19.34 16.50
C TYR A 68 13.20 20.01 16.71
N THR A 69 13.81 20.50 15.64
CA THR A 69 15.10 21.23 15.69
C THR A 69 14.99 22.51 16.52
N GLU A 70 13.87 23.21 16.40
CA GLU A 70 13.50 24.38 17.22
C GLU A 70 13.15 24.02 18.68
N LYS A 71 13.24 22.75 19.07
CA LYS A 71 12.90 22.24 20.42
C LYS A 71 11.45 22.51 20.83
N LEU A 72 10.57 22.74 19.87
CA LEU A 72 9.12 22.90 20.09
C LEU A 72 8.37 21.57 20.09
N LEU A 73 9.03 20.52 19.61
CA LEU A 73 8.61 19.13 19.74
C LEU A 73 9.67 18.33 20.50
N THR A 74 9.25 17.37 21.32
CA THR A 74 10.15 16.45 22.02
C THR A 74 10.68 15.34 21.12
N LYS A 75 9.98 15.07 20.02
CA LYS A 75 10.38 14.14 18.96
C LYS A 75 9.77 14.59 17.64
N ALA A 76 10.44 14.29 16.54
CA ALA A 76 9.85 14.42 15.21
C ALA A 76 8.60 13.54 15.11
N VAL A 77 7.46 14.17 14.86
CA VAL A 77 6.19 13.52 14.57
C VAL A 77 6.26 12.87 13.18
N ARG A 78 5.79 11.62 13.09
CA ARG A 78 5.75 10.76 11.91
C ARG A 78 4.46 9.96 11.87
N ASP A 79 4.08 9.41 10.71
CA ASP A 79 2.90 8.56 10.66
C ASP A 79 3.16 7.25 11.45
N PRO A 80 2.25 6.87 12.37
CA PRO A 80 2.35 5.63 13.13
C PRO A 80 2.44 4.37 12.28
N ALA A 81 1.95 4.35 11.04
CA ALA A 81 2.06 3.19 10.17
C ALA A 81 3.52 2.83 9.89
N TYR A 82 4.39 3.81 9.70
CA TYR A 82 5.81 3.59 9.38
C TYR A 82 6.71 3.46 10.62
N THR A 83 6.22 3.81 11.80
CA THR A 83 6.99 3.75 13.06
C THR A 83 6.52 2.65 14.01
N SER A 84 5.43 1.95 13.67
CA SER A 84 4.87 0.91 14.53
C SER A 84 5.63 -0.41 14.40
N ALA A 85 5.84 -1.08 15.54
CA ALA A 85 6.32 -2.47 15.59
C ALA A 85 5.40 -3.48 14.87
N THR A 86 4.18 -3.07 14.51
CA THR A 86 3.17 -3.90 13.82
C THR A 86 3.28 -3.87 12.29
N LEU A 87 4.33 -3.23 11.75
CA LEU A 87 4.57 -3.12 10.30
C LEU A 87 4.56 -4.50 9.61
N SER A 88 5.25 -5.49 10.19
CA SER A 88 5.31 -6.86 9.68
C SER A 88 3.93 -7.51 9.59
N MET A 89 3.06 -7.27 10.57
CA MET A 89 1.69 -7.80 10.58
C MET A 89 0.84 -7.18 9.46
N SER A 90 1.00 -5.88 9.19
CA SER A 90 0.35 -5.21 8.04
C SER A 90 0.82 -5.80 6.72
N HIS A 91 2.13 -6.04 6.58
CA HIS A 91 2.71 -6.63 5.39
C HIS A 91 2.17 -8.04 5.13
N TYR A 92 2.16 -8.92 6.14
CA TYR A 92 1.60 -10.26 5.98
C TYR A 92 0.10 -10.26 5.69
N TYR A 93 -0.66 -9.38 6.35
CA TYR A 93 -2.08 -9.21 6.05
C TYR A 93 -2.30 -8.82 4.58
N PHE A 94 -1.54 -7.85 4.08
CA PHE A 94 -1.59 -7.42 2.69
C PHE A 94 -1.20 -8.55 1.72
N MET A 95 -0.14 -9.30 2.02
CA MET A 95 0.29 -10.44 1.21
C MET A 95 -0.82 -11.50 1.10
N ILE A 96 -1.45 -11.85 2.23
CA ILE A 96 -2.56 -12.81 2.26
C ILE A 96 -3.76 -12.27 1.45
N ALA A 97 -4.12 -11.00 1.63
CA ALA A 97 -5.22 -10.36 0.89
C ALA A 97 -4.94 -10.34 -0.62
N ASN A 98 -3.70 -10.06 -1.03
CA ASN A 98 -3.31 -10.04 -2.42
C ASN A 98 -3.36 -11.46 -3.05
N ILE A 99 -2.87 -12.47 -2.32
CA ILE A 99 -3.01 -13.87 -2.72
C ILE A 99 -4.49 -14.25 -2.89
N TYR A 100 -5.33 -13.87 -1.94
CA TYR A 100 -6.77 -14.10 -2.02
C TYR A 100 -7.38 -13.44 -3.25
N ASN A 101 -7.11 -12.16 -3.51
CA ASN A 101 -7.64 -11.43 -4.67
C ASN A 101 -7.15 -12.04 -5.99
N LYS A 102 -5.86 -12.38 -6.10
CA LYS A 102 -5.30 -13.05 -7.28
C LYS A 102 -5.95 -14.41 -7.53
N ASN A 103 -6.12 -15.20 -6.47
CA ASN A 103 -6.76 -16.50 -6.57
C ASN A 103 -8.25 -16.38 -6.90
N LEU A 104 -8.97 -15.42 -6.31
CA LEU A 104 -10.37 -15.15 -6.62
C LEU A 104 -10.55 -14.76 -8.09
N LEU A 105 -9.70 -13.87 -8.62
CA LEU A 105 -9.69 -13.48 -10.03
C LEU A 105 -9.37 -14.67 -10.96
N THR A 106 -8.46 -15.54 -10.52
CA THR A 106 -8.13 -16.77 -11.26
C THR A 106 -9.31 -17.76 -11.23
N LEU A 107 -10.03 -17.84 -10.11
CA LEU A 107 -11.21 -18.70 -9.94
C LEU A 107 -12.44 -18.16 -10.68
N SER A 108 -12.63 -16.84 -10.74
CA SER A 108 -13.72 -16.22 -11.50
C SER A 108 -13.53 -16.35 -13.00
N ASN A 109 -12.26 -16.39 -13.45
CA ASN A 109 -11.88 -16.64 -14.84
C ASN A 109 -11.62 -18.13 -15.11
N PHE A 110 -12.04 -19.01 -14.22
CA PHE A 110 -11.77 -20.44 -14.30
C PHE A 110 -12.66 -21.09 -15.37
N ASP A 111 -12.17 -21.18 -16.60
CA ASP A 111 -12.77 -22.03 -17.61
C ASP A 111 -12.34 -23.48 -17.42
N SER A 112 -13.23 -24.25 -16.79
CA SER A 112 -13.03 -25.68 -16.57
C SER A 112 -12.85 -26.49 -17.87
N GLN A 113 -13.34 -25.99 -19.01
CA GLN A 113 -13.19 -26.64 -20.32
C GLN A 113 -11.78 -26.40 -20.89
N GLU A 114 -11.25 -25.19 -20.74
CA GLU A 114 -9.89 -24.84 -21.18
C GLU A 114 -8.83 -25.66 -20.43
N ILE A 115 -8.96 -25.79 -19.10
CA ILE A 115 -8.02 -26.59 -18.30
C ILE A 115 -8.16 -28.09 -18.58
N LYS A 116 -9.38 -28.61 -18.74
CA LYS A 116 -9.59 -30.01 -19.16
C LYS A 116 -8.96 -30.27 -20.52
N GLY A 117 -9.11 -29.34 -21.46
CA GLY A 117 -8.46 -29.39 -22.77
C GLY A 117 -6.94 -29.34 -22.67
N MET A 118 -6.39 -28.48 -21.81
CA MET A 118 -4.95 -28.31 -21.63
C MET A 118 -4.31 -29.52 -20.92
N ILE A 119 -4.97 -30.08 -19.91
CA ILE A 119 -4.57 -31.32 -19.24
C ILE A 119 -4.65 -32.48 -20.24
N LYS A 120 -5.74 -32.62 -20.99
CA LYS A 120 -5.90 -33.67 -22.01
C LYS A 120 -4.80 -33.56 -23.08
N ARG A 121 -4.48 -32.35 -23.55
CA ARG A 121 -3.43 -32.11 -24.54
C ARG A 121 -2.03 -32.40 -23.99
N LYS A 122 -1.73 -31.99 -22.75
CA LYS A 122 -0.46 -32.33 -22.08
C LYS A 122 -0.36 -33.83 -21.84
N LEU A 123 -1.43 -34.48 -21.40
CA LEU A 123 -1.47 -35.91 -21.16
C LEU A 123 -1.28 -36.69 -22.48
N ASN A 124 -1.95 -36.29 -23.57
CA ASN A 124 -1.77 -36.90 -24.88
C ASN A 124 -0.34 -36.71 -25.41
N TYR A 125 0.28 -35.55 -25.17
CA TYR A 125 1.68 -35.30 -25.53
C TYR A 125 2.65 -36.17 -24.73
N TYR A 126 2.50 -36.26 -23.40
CA TYR A 126 3.38 -37.07 -22.55
C TYR A 126 3.18 -38.57 -22.71
N LEU A 127 1.95 -39.00 -23.02
CA LEU A 127 1.63 -40.41 -23.24
C LEU A 127 1.75 -40.82 -24.71
N ASN A 128 2.12 -39.90 -25.61
CA ASN A 128 2.27 -40.12 -27.05
C ASN A 128 1.05 -40.85 -27.67
N LEU A 129 -0.16 -40.45 -27.26
CA LEU A 129 -1.41 -41.13 -27.68
C LEU A 129 -1.87 -40.76 -29.10
N ASP A 130 -1.25 -39.76 -29.74
CA ASP A 130 -1.51 -39.38 -31.13
C ASP A 130 -0.64 -40.21 -32.11
N ASN A 131 -0.89 -41.52 -32.15
CA ASN A 131 -0.32 -42.41 -33.18
C ASN A 131 -1.03 -42.29 -34.53
N ASN A 132 -1.29 -41.08 -35.01
CA ASN A 132 -1.88 -40.86 -36.34
C ASN A 132 -1.30 -39.65 -37.08
N THR A 133 0.02 -39.45 -36.99
CA THR A 133 0.74 -38.71 -38.03
C THR A 133 1.71 -39.65 -38.72
N LYS A 134 1.43 -39.94 -40.00
CA LYS A 134 2.38 -40.53 -40.93
C LYS A 134 3.71 -39.79 -40.78
N ILE A 135 4.76 -40.53 -40.42
CA ILE A 135 6.14 -40.07 -40.55
C ILE A 135 6.40 -39.93 -42.06
N THR A 136 6.14 -38.75 -42.61
CA THR A 136 6.78 -38.33 -43.87
C THR A 136 8.20 -37.93 -43.52
N THR A 137 9.12 -38.85 -43.74
CA THR A 137 10.55 -38.55 -43.90
C THR A 137 10.68 -37.54 -45.05
N VAL A 138 10.99 -36.29 -44.73
CA VAL A 138 11.45 -35.30 -45.70
C VAL A 138 12.76 -34.72 -45.17
N ASP A 139 13.82 -35.16 -45.83
CA ASP A 139 15.14 -34.56 -46.01
C ASP A 139 15.82 -33.83 -44.85
N SER A 140 16.91 -34.48 -44.43
CA SER A 140 18.08 -33.91 -43.78
C SER A 140 18.51 -32.59 -44.42
N SER A 141 18.23 -31.47 -43.75
CA SER A 141 19.10 -30.30 -43.84
C SER A 141 19.33 -29.75 -42.43
N ASN A 142 20.61 -29.65 -42.10
CA ASN A 142 21.15 -29.16 -40.85
C ASN A 142 20.54 -27.81 -40.45
N ASN A 143 20.02 -27.71 -39.21
CA ASN A 143 20.62 -26.87 -38.17
C ASN A 143 19.70 -26.77 -36.94
N HIS A 144 20.35 -26.74 -35.77
CA HIS A 144 19.83 -26.38 -34.45
C HIS A 144 18.98 -27.41 -33.69
N ARG A 145 19.67 -28.18 -32.82
CA ARG A 145 19.69 -27.92 -31.37
C ARG A 145 20.48 -29.03 -30.66
N LYS A 146 21.78 -28.79 -30.44
CA LYS A 146 22.45 -29.32 -29.25
C LYS A 146 21.93 -28.47 -28.08
N GLN A 147 21.19 -29.10 -27.19
CA GLN A 147 20.78 -28.49 -25.92
C GLN A 147 21.97 -28.66 -24.97
N ASP A 148 22.82 -27.64 -24.90
CA ASP A 148 23.91 -27.60 -23.92
C ASP A 148 23.32 -27.40 -22.51
N LEU A 149 23.65 -28.37 -21.66
CA LEU A 149 23.16 -28.56 -20.30
C LEU A 149 23.91 -27.66 -19.28
N ASN A 150 24.25 -26.42 -19.65
CA ASN A 150 25.17 -25.57 -18.88
C ASN A 150 24.61 -24.19 -18.47
N ASN A 151 23.33 -23.91 -18.65
CA ASN A 151 22.73 -22.63 -18.22
C ASN A 151 21.83 -22.82 -16.99
N TRP A 152 22.45 -23.03 -15.84
CA TRP A 152 21.85 -22.74 -14.54
C TRP A 152 22.55 -21.49 -14.01
N PRO A 153 21.94 -20.29 -14.06
CA PRO A 153 22.55 -19.12 -13.47
C PRO A 153 22.36 -19.15 -11.94
N ASP A 154 23.48 -19.05 -11.23
CA ASP A 154 23.54 -18.81 -9.79
C ASP A 154 23.00 -17.41 -9.47
N GLU A 155 21.92 -17.34 -8.68
CA GLU A 155 21.41 -16.10 -8.11
C GLU A 155 22.27 -15.68 -6.90
N SER A 156 23.36 -14.97 -7.15
CA SER A 156 24.04 -14.21 -6.09
C SER A 156 24.86 -13.03 -6.63
N THR A 157 24.19 -12.01 -7.19
CA THR A 157 24.54 -10.57 -7.00
C THR A 157 23.55 -9.66 -7.75
N PRO A 158 23.24 -8.46 -7.22
CA PRO A 158 22.16 -7.60 -7.71
C PRO A 158 22.64 -6.74 -8.88
N SER A 159 21.94 -6.77 -10.00
CA SER A 159 22.19 -5.87 -11.13
C SER A 159 20.95 -5.04 -11.45
N ASP A 160 21.15 -3.73 -11.47
CA ASP A 160 20.21 -2.67 -11.87
C ASP A 160 19.39 -3.04 -13.10
N ILE A 161 18.06 -3.01 -12.96
CA ILE A 161 17.14 -3.12 -14.09
C ILE A 161 16.55 -1.75 -14.37
N THR A 162 17.05 -1.14 -15.45
CA THR A 162 16.41 -0.05 -16.16
C THR A 162 15.00 -0.49 -16.58
N ILE A 163 13.98 0.23 -16.11
CA ILE A 163 12.57 -0.06 -16.35
C ILE A 163 12.24 0.29 -17.80
N HIS A 164 12.08 -0.74 -18.65
CA HIS A 164 11.32 -0.60 -19.89
C HIS A 164 9.87 -1.01 -19.64
N GLU A 165 8.97 -0.04 -19.79
CA GLU A 165 7.52 -0.19 -19.88
C GLU A 165 7.14 -1.40 -20.75
N LYS A 166 6.46 -2.37 -20.13
CA LYS A 166 5.78 -3.43 -20.85
C LYS A 166 4.36 -3.56 -20.32
N ASN A 167 3.42 -3.26 -21.21
CA ASN A 167 1.98 -3.41 -21.08
C ASN A 167 1.55 -4.62 -20.22
N ASN A 168 1.11 -4.35 -18.99
CA ASN A 168 0.57 -5.37 -18.09
C ASN A 168 -0.88 -5.68 -18.45
N LYS A 169 -1.08 -6.81 -19.16
CA LYS A 169 -2.41 -7.36 -19.47
C LYS A 169 -2.95 -8.34 -18.41
N TYR A 170 -2.31 -8.43 -17.24
CA TYR A 170 -2.80 -9.25 -16.12
C TYR A 170 -2.41 -8.62 -14.78
N GLY A 171 -3.43 -8.13 -14.05
CA GLY A 171 -3.34 -7.70 -12.66
C GLY A 171 -2.94 -6.24 -12.51
N GLU A 172 -3.91 -5.39 -12.23
CA GLU A 172 -3.67 -4.08 -11.61
C GLU A 172 -2.76 -4.32 -10.39
N THR A 173 -1.53 -3.81 -10.45
CA THR A 173 -0.72 -3.62 -9.25
C THR A 173 -1.55 -2.74 -8.34
N ASN A 174 -1.87 -3.18 -7.12
CA ASN A 174 -2.65 -2.39 -6.18
C ASN A 174 -1.89 -1.10 -5.83
N THR A 175 -2.07 -0.05 -6.63
CA THR A 175 -1.34 1.23 -6.56
C THR A 175 -1.75 2.09 -5.37
N LYS A 176 -2.57 1.53 -4.47
CA LYS A 176 -3.06 2.18 -3.25
C LYS A 176 -2.22 1.86 -2.01
N PHE A 177 -1.33 0.87 -2.08
CA PHE A 177 -0.53 0.41 -0.94
C PHE A 177 0.97 0.43 -1.27
N ASP A 178 1.79 0.69 -0.26
CA ASP A 178 3.25 0.58 -0.37
C ASP A 178 3.73 -0.89 -0.32
N THR A 179 5.05 -1.09 -0.40
CA THR A 179 5.68 -2.42 -0.33
C THR A 179 5.45 -3.13 1.01
N ASN A 180 5.11 -2.40 2.07
CA ASN A 180 4.78 -2.92 3.39
C ASN A 180 3.27 -3.15 3.59
N GLY A 181 2.45 -2.94 2.56
CA GLY A 181 1.00 -3.07 2.65
C GLY A 181 0.32 -1.95 3.44
N ILE A 182 0.97 -0.80 3.61
CA ILE A 182 0.41 0.41 4.21
C ILE A 182 -0.28 1.22 3.10
N PRO A 183 -1.52 1.72 3.31
CA PRO A 183 -2.15 2.63 2.37
C PRO A 183 -1.26 3.86 2.13
N LEU A 184 -1.02 4.22 0.87
CA LEU A 184 -0.19 5.39 0.53
C LEU A 184 -0.75 6.68 1.14
N GLU A 185 -2.06 6.76 1.38
CA GLU A 185 -2.73 7.90 2.03
C GLU A 185 -2.31 8.11 3.50
N CYS A 186 -1.67 7.10 4.14
CA CYS A 186 -1.17 7.15 5.52
C CYS A 186 0.05 8.06 5.65
N VAL A 187 -0.16 9.35 5.50
CA VAL A 187 0.82 10.41 5.71
C VAL A 187 0.15 11.55 6.47
N ILE A 188 0.94 12.43 7.08
CA ILE A 188 0.45 13.68 7.64
C ILE A 188 0.75 14.78 6.61
N ALA A 189 -0.27 15.51 6.17
CA ALA A 189 -0.12 16.67 5.30
C ALA A 189 -0.23 17.95 6.13
N TYR A 190 0.56 18.95 5.80
CA TYR A 190 0.55 20.26 6.45
C TYR A 190 0.59 21.37 5.41
N LYS A 191 -0.26 22.38 5.61
CA LYS A 191 -0.27 23.60 4.81
C LYS A 191 -0.42 24.83 5.70
N SER A 192 0.18 25.92 5.27
CA SER A 192 0.15 27.22 5.93
C SER A 192 -0.01 28.33 4.91
N ASP A 193 -0.84 29.32 5.20
CA ASP A 193 -0.86 30.58 4.48
C ASP A 193 -0.70 31.75 5.46
N ASN A 194 0.51 32.34 5.45
CA ASN A 194 0.85 33.47 6.29
C ASN A 194 0.21 34.79 5.85
N GLN A 195 -0.38 34.87 4.65
CA GLN A 195 -1.13 36.07 4.22
C GLN A 195 -2.48 36.15 4.94
N THR A 196 -3.12 34.99 5.14
CA THR A 196 -4.40 34.86 5.83
C THR A 196 -4.27 34.44 7.29
N ASN A 197 -3.03 34.27 7.79
CA ASN A 197 -2.73 33.72 9.11
C ASN A 197 -3.47 32.41 9.37
N SER A 198 -3.38 31.48 8.41
CA SER A 198 -4.07 30.20 8.47
C SER A 198 -3.10 29.03 8.34
N TYR A 199 -3.45 27.90 8.93
CA TYR A 199 -2.78 26.63 8.75
C TYR A 199 -3.74 25.46 8.96
N GLU A 200 -3.40 24.34 8.34
CA GLU A 200 -4.15 23.09 8.39
C GLU A 200 -3.19 21.90 8.39
N ILE A 201 -3.55 20.89 9.17
CA ILE A 201 -2.95 19.56 9.17
C ILE A 201 -4.04 18.57 8.81
N SER A 202 -3.80 17.69 7.85
CA SER A 202 -4.72 16.60 7.53
C SER A 202 -4.06 15.23 7.68
N VAL A 203 -4.78 14.28 8.27
CA VAL A 203 -4.30 12.91 8.54
C VAL A 203 -5.30 11.87 8.06
N TYR A 204 -4.81 10.75 7.53
CA TYR A 204 -5.66 9.62 7.17
C TYR A 204 -5.89 8.69 8.37
N LEU A 205 -7.13 8.26 8.59
CA LEU A 205 -7.52 7.29 9.63
C LEU A 205 -7.99 5.99 8.97
N GLU A 206 -7.33 4.89 9.30
CA GLU A 206 -7.52 3.60 8.62
C GLU A 206 -8.72 2.82 9.15
N SER A 207 -8.94 2.87 10.46
CA SER A 207 -9.88 2.01 11.17
C SER A 207 -11.32 2.43 10.93
N ARG A 208 -12.19 1.44 10.78
CA ARG A 208 -13.65 1.66 10.69
C ARG A 208 -14.22 2.45 11.88
N PHE A 209 -13.59 2.40 13.04
CA PHE A 209 -14.05 3.12 14.23
C PHE A 209 -13.81 4.63 14.16
N PHE A 210 -12.84 5.06 13.36
CA PHE A 210 -12.39 6.45 13.28
C PHE A 210 -12.74 7.12 11.95
N LYS A 211 -13.08 6.37 10.90
CA LYS A 211 -13.47 6.93 9.59
C LYS A 211 -14.57 7.97 9.65
N GLU A 212 -15.58 7.79 10.51
CA GLU A 212 -16.64 8.79 10.65
C GLU A 212 -16.10 10.13 11.18
N LYS A 213 -15.02 10.14 11.99
CA LYS A 213 -14.46 11.40 12.50
C LYS A 213 -13.96 12.34 11.40
N MET A 214 -13.51 11.81 10.27
CA MET A 214 -13.11 12.61 9.09
C MET A 214 -14.26 13.41 8.50
N LYS A 215 -15.49 12.89 8.59
CA LYS A 215 -16.68 13.57 8.04
C LYS A 215 -17.22 14.64 8.97
N TRP A 216 -16.89 14.55 10.26
CA TRP A 216 -17.50 15.36 11.33
C TRP A 216 -16.50 16.33 11.97
N ASP A 217 -15.32 16.51 11.39
CA ASP A 217 -14.32 17.48 11.87
C ASP A 217 -14.60 18.92 11.42
N GLY A 218 -15.54 19.11 10.49
CA GLY A 218 -15.93 20.41 9.95
C GLY A 218 -15.06 20.89 8.79
N GLY A 219 -14.21 19.99 8.28
CA GLY A 219 -13.27 20.20 7.20
C GLY A 219 -13.84 20.15 5.79
N ASN A 220 -12.97 20.34 4.79
CA ASN A 220 -13.35 20.26 3.37
C ASN A 220 -13.01 18.90 2.71
N ASP A 221 -12.10 18.11 3.29
CA ASP A 221 -11.77 16.76 2.83
C ASP A 221 -12.40 15.68 3.73
N SER A 222 -13.53 15.11 3.30
CA SER A 222 -14.20 14.03 4.03
C SER A 222 -13.42 12.70 4.10
N SER A 223 -12.30 12.58 3.38
CA SER A 223 -11.42 11.41 3.35
C SER A 223 -10.25 11.50 4.33
N ARG A 224 -10.05 12.66 4.96
CA ARG A 224 -8.98 12.92 5.91
C ARG A 224 -9.55 13.63 7.14
N PHE A 225 -8.85 13.52 8.25
CA PHE A 225 -9.19 14.24 9.47
C PHE A 225 -8.32 15.49 9.57
N GLU A 226 -8.96 16.64 9.67
CA GLU A 226 -8.34 17.96 9.58
C GLU A 226 -8.26 18.65 10.95
N VAL A 227 -7.14 19.33 11.19
CA VAL A 227 -6.87 20.11 12.40
C VAL A 227 -6.13 21.38 12.02
N GLY A 228 -6.63 22.53 12.45
CA GLY A 228 -6.08 23.81 12.09
C GLY A 228 -6.87 24.96 12.68
N ASN A 229 -6.48 26.18 12.35
CA ASN A 229 -7.32 27.36 12.57
C ASN A 229 -8.17 27.73 11.34
N ASP A 230 -7.85 27.15 10.17
CA ASP A 230 -8.69 27.16 8.97
C ASP A 230 -8.64 25.76 8.34
N LEU A 231 -9.80 25.11 8.19
CA LEU A 231 -9.94 23.75 7.63
C LEU A 231 -10.39 23.80 6.15
N ARG A 232 -10.07 24.91 5.47
CA ARG A 232 -10.38 25.13 4.06
C ARG A 232 -9.12 25.20 3.22
N LEU A 233 -7.96 25.01 3.83
CA LEU A 233 -6.69 25.04 3.14
C LEU A 233 -6.56 23.71 2.41
N ASN A 234 -6.59 23.73 1.07
CA ASN A 234 -6.50 22.47 0.30
C ASN A 234 -5.20 21.70 0.63
N THR A 235 -5.33 20.66 1.46
CA THR A 235 -4.31 19.65 1.80
C THR A 235 -4.59 18.31 1.13
N GLU A 236 -5.51 18.28 0.17
CA GLU A 236 -5.98 17.08 -0.51
C GLU A 236 -4.83 16.37 -1.23
N LEU A 237 -4.79 15.05 -1.05
CA LEU A 237 -3.77 14.18 -1.62
C LEU A 237 -4.43 13.21 -2.60
N VAL A 238 -3.83 13.05 -3.77
CA VAL A 238 -4.25 12.06 -4.76
C VAL A 238 -3.23 10.95 -4.84
N VAL A 239 -3.69 9.72 -4.62
CA VAL A 239 -2.89 8.52 -4.86
C VAL A 239 -2.93 8.18 -6.34
N THR A 240 -1.77 8.13 -6.95
CA THR A 240 -1.55 7.73 -8.35
C THR A 240 -0.64 6.51 -8.42
N ASP A 241 -0.51 5.92 -9.61
CA ASP A 241 0.39 4.79 -9.83
C ASP A 241 1.88 5.13 -9.59
N ALA A 242 2.23 6.43 -9.63
CA ALA A 242 3.56 6.94 -9.31
C ALA A 242 3.75 7.29 -7.83
N GLY A 243 2.72 7.17 -6.98
CA GLY A 243 2.76 7.52 -5.56
C GLY A 243 1.76 8.61 -5.17
N ILE A 244 2.07 9.33 -4.09
CA ILE A 244 1.22 10.41 -3.56
C ILE A 244 1.56 11.71 -4.28
N ASN A 245 0.55 12.31 -4.92
CA ASN A 245 0.64 13.66 -5.45
C ASN A 245 -0.18 14.61 -4.60
N VAL A 246 0.34 15.82 -4.42
CA VAL A 246 -0.39 16.91 -3.78
C VAL A 246 -1.14 17.69 -4.87
N LEU A 247 -2.42 17.99 -4.65
CA LEU A 247 -3.21 18.80 -5.59
C LEU A 247 -2.98 20.30 -5.46
N SER A 248 -2.38 20.75 -4.35
CA SER A 248 -2.14 22.14 -4.06
C SER A 248 -0.65 22.43 -3.92
N GLU A 249 -0.23 23.64 -4.32
CA GLU A 249 1.12 24.10 -4.03
C GLU A 249 1.34 24.25 -2.53
N ASN A 250 2.60 24.15 -2.11
CA ASN A 250 3.04 24.43 -0.74
C ASN A 250 2.36 23.54 0.33
N VAL A 251 2.26 22.23 0.07
CA VAL A 251 1.91 21.24 1.10
C VAL A 251 3.15 20.44 1.46
N SER A 252 3.42 20.33 2.75
CA SER A 252 4.45 19.46 3.30
C SER A 252 3.87 18.07 3.57
N ILE A 253 4.51 17.02 3.05
CA ILE A 253 4.19 15.62 3.37
C ILE A 253 5.15 15.13 4.45
N ILE A 254 4.61 14.66 5.57
CA ILE A 254 5.36 14.10 6.70
C ILE A 254 5.06 12.59 6.74
N LYS A 255 6.05 11.77 6.39
CA LYS A 255 6.01 10.30 6.43
C LYS A 255 6.73 9.78 7.65
#